data_AF-X1AAY2-F1
#
_entry.id   AF-X1AAY2-F1
#
_cell.length_a   1.000
_cell.length_b   1.000
_cell.length_c   1.000
_cell.angle_alpha   90.00
_cell.angle_beta   90.00
_cell.angle_gamma   90.00
#
_symmetry.space_group_name_H-M   'P 1'
#
loop_
_entity.id
_entity.type
_entity.pdbx_description
1 polymer ?
#
loop_
_entity_poly.entity_id
_entity_poly.type
_entity_poly.pdbx_seq_one_letter_code
_entity_poly.pdbx_strand_id
1 'polypeptide(L)'
;MFELVTITSIVVNLDEAGWETMTLSEGWDIKEQIRHLSYYENRAKLAASNPEAFKQWFEEMRQDPNTMTRHMETTGKDLTAGETLEWWRKERRALLEVLSKMDRKERLPWYGPALSAMSFATARLMETWAHGQDIVDALGIRRKPTERLRHIAHLGVSTLVGDIHG
;
A
#
# COMPACT_ATOMS: atom_id res chain seq x y z
N MET A 1 -13.15 20.22 15.69
CA MET A 1 -12.73 19.95 14.30
C MET A 1 -11.47 19.10 14.37
N PHE A 2 -11.61 17.77 14.24
CA PHE A 2 -10.44 16.88 14.21
C PHE A 2 -10.02 16.73 12.76
N GLU A 3 -9.05 17.52 12.33
CA GLU A 3 -8.51 17.40 10.98
C GLU A 3 -7.83 16.02 10.85
N LEU A 4 -8.31 15.24 9.88
CA LEU A 4 -7.90 13.85 9.69
C LEU A 4 -6.55 13.86 8.96
N VAL A 5 -5.46 13.64 9.69
CA VAL A 5 -4.11 13.63 9.12
C VAL A 5 -3.95 12.39 8.24
N THR A 6 -3.98 12.58 6.92
CA THR A 6 -3.65 11.54 5.93
C THR A 6 -2.15 11.46 5.71
N ILE A 7 -1.65 10.31 5.23
CA ILE A 7 -0.24 10.19 4.82
C ILE A 7 0.14 11.26 3.79
N THR A 8 -0.76 11.55 2.84
CA THR A 8 -0.57 12.57 1.81
C THR A 8 -0.47 13.98 2.38
N SER A 9 -1.28 14.33 3.40
CA SER A 9 -1.20 15.65 4.04
C SER A 9 0.02 15.81 4.93
N ILE A 10 0.64 14.72 5.38
CA ILE A 10 1.91 14.76 6.10
C ILE A 10 3.04 15.06 5.10
N VAL A 11 3.19 14.20 4.09
CA VAL A 11 4.38 14.23 3.22
C VAL A 11 4.40 15.40 2.24
N VAL A 12 3.25 16.02 1.94
CA VAL A 12 3.18 17.21 1.05
C VAL A 12 3.88 18.44 1.64
N ASN A 13 4.06 18.49 2.95
CA ASN A 13 4.69 19.62 3.65
C ASN A 13 6.18 19.39 3.94
N LEU A 14 6.73 18.23 3.56
CA LEU A 14 8.14 17.92 3.72
C LEU A 14 8.94 18.47 2.54
N ASP A 15 10.14 18.96 2.82
CA ASP A 15 11.18 19.20 1.83
C ASP A 15 11.97 17.91 1.54
N GLU A 16 12.94 17.94 0.61
CA GLU A 16 13.72 16.75 0.23
C GLU A 16 14.42 16.11 1.44
N ALA A 17 14.99 16.90 2.35
CA ALA A 17 15.60 16.39 3.58
C ALA A 17 14.58 15.68 4.49
N GLY A 18 13.36 16.21 4.57
CA GLY A 18 12.24 15.54 5.24
C GLY A 18 11.91 14.19 4.61
N TRP A 19 11.93 14.08 3.28
CA TRP A 19 11.68 12.82 2.57
C TRP A 19 12.80 11.77 2.75
N GLU A 20 14.03 12.21 3.01
CA GLU A 20 15.19 11.37 3.32
C GLU A 20 15.27 10.96 4.81
N THR A 21 14.30 11.36 5.63
CA THR A 21 14.27 10.95 7.05
C THR A 21 14.06 9.45 7.17
N MET A 22 15.00 8.78 7.86
CA MET A 22 14.96 7.33 8.09
C MET A 22 13.78 6.94 8.97
N THR A 23 13.12 5.85 8.61
CA THR A 23 12.07 5.22 9.42
C THR A 23 12.63 4.09 10.28
N LEU A 24 11.77 3.47 11.11
CA LEU A 24 12.14 2.29 11.88
C LEU A 24 12.27 1.04 11.01
N SER A 25 11.76 1.06 9.78
CA SER A 25 12.03 0.03 8.79
C SER A 25 13.48 0.16 8.32
N GLU A 26 14.28 -0.89 8.53
CA GLU A 26 15.71 -0.88 8.24
C GLU A 26 15.99 -0.53 6.77
N GLY A 27 16.80 0.50 6.55
CA GLY A 27 17.20 0.96 5.22
C GLY A 27 16.15 1.78 4.47
N TRP A 28 15.01 2.10 5.08
CA TRP A 28 13.91 2.82 4.42
C TRP A 28 13.73 4.22 4.99
N ASP A 29 13.87 5.22 4.13
CA ASP A 29 13.44 6.59 4.39
C ASP A 29 11.94 6.76 4.06
N ILE A 30 11.40 7.95 4.32
CA ILE A 30 10.00 8.28 4.01
C ILE A 30 9.71 8.11 2.51
N LYS A 31 10.66 8.44 1.63
CA LYS A 31 10.51 8.23 0.18
C LYS A 31 10.31 6.77 -0.15
N GLU A 32 11.10 5.87 0.44
CA GLU A 32 11.01 4.43 0.24
C GLU A 32 9.66 3.88 0.72
N GLN A 33 9.14 4.36 1.85
CA GLN A 33 7.80 4.01 2.32
C GLN A 33 6.70 4.37 1.31
N ILE A 34 6.73 5.60 0.78
CA ILE A 34 5.74 6.05 -0.21
C ILE A 34 5.94 5.36 -1.57
N ARG A 35 7.18 5.09 -1.96
CA ARG A 35 7.53 4.37 -3.20
C ARG A 35 6.99 2.95 -3.18
N HIS A 36 7.21 2.22 -2.08
CA HIS A 36 6.66 0.88 -1.88
C HIS A 36 5.14 0.89 -1.97
N LEU A 37 4.49 1.81 -1.26
CA LEU A 37 3.04 1.97 -1.34
C LEU A 37 2.59 2.21 -2.79
N SER A 38 3.24 3.10 -3.52
CA SER A 38 2.93 3.43 -4.93
C SER A 38 3.07 2.22 -5.85
N TYR A 39 4.15 1.46 -5.69
CA TYR A 39 4.39 0.21 -6.41
C TYR A 39 3.23 -0.76 -6.22
N TYR A 40 2.83 -1.02 -4.97
CA TYR A 40 1.77 -1.97 -4.71
C TYR A 40 0.37 -1.45 -5.06
N GLU A 41 0.10 -0.14 -5.05
CA GLU A 41 -1.15 0.40 -5.63
C GLU A 41 -1.20 0.19 -7.15
N ASN A 42 -0.07 0.35 -7.83
CA ASN A 42 0.02 0.10 -9.27
C ASN A 42 -0.23 -1.39 -9.59
N ARG A 43 0.38 -2.30 -8.84
CA ARG A 43 0.13 -3.76 -8.99
C ARG A 43 -1.30 -4.14 -8.61
N ALA A 44 -1.83 -3.53 -7.55
CA ALA A 44 -3.20 -3.75 -7.11
C ALA A 44 -4.22 -3.28 -8.15
N LYS A 45 -3.97 -2.12 -8.76
CA LYS A 45 -4.79 -1.61 -9.87
C LYS A 45 -4.77 -2.59 -11.03
N LEU A 46 -3.60 -3.10 -11.42
CA LEU A 46 -3.48 -4.10 -12.49
C LEU A 46 -4.29 -5.35 -12.17
N ALA A 47 -4.17 -5.89 -10.95
CA ALA A 47 -4.94 -7.04 -10.49
C ALA A 47 -6.46 -6.81 -10.58
N ALA A 48 -6.91 -5.59 -10.30
CA ALA A 48 -8.34 -5.24 -10.31
C ALA A 48 -8.89 -4.88 -11.70
N SER A 49 -8.10 -4.21 -12.54
CA SER A 49 -8.56 -3.73 -13.85
C SER A 49 -8.29 -4.70 -14.99
N ASN A 50 -7.28 -5.56 -14.85
CA ASN A 50 -6.90 -6.56 -15.84
C ASN A 50 -6.28 -7.78 -15.14
N PRO A 51 -7.13 -8.65 -14.55
CA PRO A 51 -6.68 -9.83 -13.79
C PRO A 51 -5.75 -10.75 -14.58
N GLU A 52 -5.99 -10.92 -15.88
CA GLU A 52 -5.19 -11.76 -16.77
C GLU A 52 -3.77 -11.19 -16.93
N ALA A 53 -3.65 -9.88 -17.19
CA ALA A 53 -2.35 -9.23 -17.29
C ALA A 53 -1.57 -9.27 -15.97
N PHE A 54 -2.26 -9.15 -14.82
CA PHE A 54 -1.62 -9.34 -13.52
C PHE A 54 -1.08 -10.76 -13.35
N LYS A 55 -1.86 -11.79 -13.70
CA LYS A 55 -1.44 -13.20 -13.59
C LYS A 55 -0.22 -13.49 -14.48
N GLN A 56 -0.21 -12.97 -15.72
CA GLN A 56 0.92 -13.10 -16.64
C GLN A 56 2.17 -12.42 -16.09
N TRP A 57 2.05 -11.16 -15.67
CA TRP A 57 3.16 -10.46 -15.03
C TRP A 57 3.67 -11.21 -13.78
N PHE A 58 2.77 -11.72 -12.94
CA PHE A 58 3.17 -12.44 -11.73
C PHE A 58 3.80 -13.81 -12.02
N GLU A 59 3.37 -14.48 -13.10
CA GLU A 59 4.04 -15.67 -13.64
C GLU A 59 5.48 -15.38 -14.03
N GLU A 60 5.72 -14.31 -14.77
CA GLU A 60 7.06 -13.91 -15.17
C GLU A 60 7.94 -13.59 -13.96
N MET A 61 7.40 -12.81 -13.00
CA MET A 61 8.15 -12.41 -11.81
C MET A 61 8.52 -13.57 -10.89
N ARG A 62 7.74 -14.65 -10.85
CA ARG A 62 8.02 -15.78 -9.95
C ARG A 62 8.97 -16.84 -10.53
N GLN A 63 9.36 -16.71 -11.80
CA GLN A 63 10.35 -17.62 -12.41
C GLN A 63 11.70 -17.53 -11.68
N ASP A 64 12.03 -16.35 -11.13
CA ASP A 64 13.21 -16.13 -10.29
C ASP A 64 12.86 -15.11 -9.18
N PRO A 65 12.92 -15.50 -7.90
CA PRO A 65 12.68 -14.59 -6.78
C PRO A 65 13.52 -13.30 -6.83
N ASN A 66 14.74 -13.36 -7.37
CA ASN A 66 15.59 -12.17 -7.50
C ASN A 66 15.04 -11.17 -8.51
N THR A 67 14.27 -11.62 -9.51
CA THR A 67 13.67 -10.75 -10.51
C THR A 67 12.58 -9.88 -9.88
N MET A 68 11.69 -10.47 -9.08
CA MET A 68 10.66 -9.72 -8.38
C MET A 68 11.26 -8.72 -7.38
N THR A 69 12.24 -9.16 -6.57
CA THR A 69 12.93 -8.29 -5.61
C THR A 69 13.61 -7.13 -6.32
N ARG A 70 14.40 -7.40 -7.36
CA ARG A 70 15.07 -6.34 -8.14
C ARG A 70 14.08 -5.38 -8.78
N HIS A 71 13.00 -5.90 -9.36
CA HIS A 71 11.97 -5.06 -10.00
C HIS A 71 11.33 -4.11 -8.97
N MET A 72 11.01 -4.60 -7.76
CA MET A 72 10.50 -3.77 -6.68
C MET A 72 11.55 -2.75 -6.21
N GLU A 73 12.80 -3.17 -6.04
CA GLU A 73 13.90 -2.33 -5.58
C GLU A 73 14.27 -1.21 -6.55
N THR A 74 14.12 -1.41 -7.86
CA THR A 74 14.52 -0.41 -8.88
C THR A 74 13.36 0.46 -9.36
N THR A 75 12.12 -0.04 -9.35
CA THR A 75 10.98 0.72 -9.87
C THR A 75 10.78 2.02 -9.08
N GLY A 76 10.90 3.15 -9.78
CA GLY A 76 10.73 4.48 -9.18
C GLY A 76 11.84 4.89 -8.21
N LYS A 77 12.99 4.21 -8.18
CA LYS A 77 14.08 4.52 -7.23
C LYS A 77 14.69 5.90 -7.47
N ASP A 78 14.79 6.31 -8.74
CA ASP A 78 15.37 7.57 -9.18
C ASP A 78 14.40 8.76 -9.12
N LEU A 79 13.16 8.54 -8.69
CA LEU A 79 12.19 9.63 -8.53
C LEU A 79 12.61 10.56 -7.39
N THR A 80 12.39 11.86 -7.61
CA THR A 80 12.41 12.89 -6.57
C THR A 80 11.26 12.68 -5.56
N ALA A 81 11.28 13.40 -4.44
CA ALA A 81 10.17 13.41 -3.48
C ALA A 81 8.85 13.81 -4.16
N GLY A 82 8.87 14.87 -4.96
CA GLY A 82 7.70 15.37 -5.69
C GLY A 82 7.12 14.34 -6.65
N GLU A 83 7.96 13.73 -7.48
CA GLU A 83 7.54 12.70 -8.44
C GLU A 83 7.02 11.44 -7.74
N THR A 84 7.64 11.04 -6.62
CA THR A 84 7.18 9.92 -5.79
C THR A 84 5.78 10.19 -5.23
N LEU A 85 5.52 11.42 -4.74
CA LEU A 85 4.21 11.83 -4.26
C LEU A 85 3.15 11.84 -5.38
N GLU A 86 3.50 12.31 -6.57
CA GLU A 86 2.62 12.28 -7.73
C GLU A 86 2.28 10.86 -8.16
N TRP A 87 3.28 9.97 -8.18
CA TRP A 87 3.08 8.56 -8.47
C TRP A 87 2.12 7.90 -7.47
N TRP A 88 2.34 8.11 -6.17
CA TRP A 88 1.44 7.65 -5.12
C TRP A 88 -0.01 8.11 -5.35
N ARG A 89 -0.21 9.41 -5.56
CA ARG A 89 -1.54 10.00 -5.76
C ARG A 89 -2.24 9.42 -6.99
N LYS A 90 -1.50 9.24 -8.09
CA LYS A 90 -2.00 8.69 -9.34
C LYS A 90 -2.48 7.25 -9.16
N GLU A 91 -1.63 6.39 -8.62
CA GLU A 91 -1.93 4.97 -8.50
C GLU A 91 -3.02 4.71 -7.46
N ARG A 92 -2.97 5.41 -6.32
CA ARG A 92 -4.00 5.31 -5.29
C ARG A 92 -5.36 5.72 -5.82
N ARG A 93 -5.45 6.83 -6.57
CA ARG A 93 -6.71 7.29 -7.18
C ARG A 93 -7.24 6.27 -8.18
N ALA A 94 -6.38 5.79 -9.07
CA ALA A 94 -6.77 4.82 -10.10
C ALA A 94 -7.25 3.49 -9.48
N LEU A 95 -6.59 3.00 -8.41
CA LEU A 95 -7.06 1.80 -7.71
C LEU A 95 -8.45 2.03 -7.10
N LEU A 96 -8.65 3.15 -6.39
CA LEU A 96 -9.93 3.46 -5.76
C LEU A 96 -11.06 3.58 -6.80
N GLU A 97 -10.79 4.19 -7.95
CA GLU A 97 -11.76 4.29 -9.06
C GLU A 97 -12.20 2.92 -9.56
N VAL A 98 -11.27 1.97 -9.72
CA VAL A 98 -11.58 0.60 -10.14
C VAL A 98 -12.38 -0.12 -9.05
N LEU A 99 -11.86 -0.17 -7.82
CA LEU A 99 -12.49 -0.89 -6.71
C LEU A 99 -13.90 -0.36 -6.38
N SER A 100 -14.15 0.95 -6.54
CA SER A 100 -15.44 1.57 -6.27
C SER A 100 -16.59 1.05 -7.15
N LYS A 101 -16.26 0.44 -8.29
CA LYS A 101 -17.23 -0.06 -9.28
C LYS A 101 -17.45 -1.57 -9.19
N MET A 102 -16.64 -2.28 -8.39
CA MET A 102 -16.66 -3.73 -8.30
C MET A 102 -17.73 -4.26 -7.35
N ASP A 103 -18.21 -5.47 -7.61
CA ASP A 103 -18.98 -6.20 -6.60
C ASP A 103 -18.08 -6.60 -5.43
N ARG A 104 -18.57 -6.42 -4.20
CA ARG A 104 -17.81 -6.68 -2.97
C ARG A 104 -17.28 -8.11 -2.86
N LYS A 105 -17.97 -9.09 -3.46
CA LYS A 105 -17.65 -10.52 -3.42
C LYS A 105 -16.80 -10.97 -4.61
N GLU A 106 -16.65 -10.14 -5.65
CA GLU A 106 -15.82 -10.44 -6.81
C GLU A 106 -14.39 -10.80 -6.38
N ARG A 107 -13.80 -11.81 -7.03
CA ARG A 107 -12.50 -12.37 -6.62
C ARG A 107 -11.37 -11.84 -7.49
N LEU A 108 -10.38 -11.23 -6.84
CA LEU A 108 -9.19 -10.64 -7.45
C LEU A 108 -7.97 -11.54 -7.26
N PRO A 109 -7.14 -11.75 -8.30
CA PRO A 109 -5.87 -12.43 -8.14
C PRO A 109 -4.93 -11.59 -7.26
N TRP A 110 -4.10 -12.24 -6.46
CA TRP A 110 -3.08 -11.57 -5.66
C TRP A 110 -1.87 -12.49 -5.43
N TYR A 111 -0.87 -12.03 -4.68
CA TYR A 111 0.37 -12.79 -4.41
C TYR A 111 0.18 -14.10 -3.62
N GLY A 112 -1.05 -14.41 -3.22
CA GLY A 112 -1.46 -15.65 -2.59
C GLY A 112 -2.85 -16.06 -3.08
N PRO A 113 -3.71 -16.62 -2.22
CA PRO A 113 -5.08 -16.94 -2.59
C PRO A 113 -5.82 -15.71 -3.13
N ALA A 114 -6.71 -15.93 -4.10
CA ALA A 114 -7.55 -14.86 -4.63
C ALA A 114 -8.43 -14.27 -3.51
N LEU A 115 -8.46 -12.94 -3.41
CA LEU A 115 -9.18 -12.21 -2.37
C LEU A 115 -10.52 -11.69 -2.91
N SER A 116 -11.55 -11.60 -2.07
CA SER A 116 -12.72 -10.80 -2.44
C SER A 116 -12.32 -9.32 -2.59
N ALA A 117 -13.04 -8.53 -3.41
CA ALA A 117 -12.78 -7.09 -3.57
C ALA A 117 -12.79 -6.36 -2.22
N MET A 118 -13.65 -6.76 -1.28
CA MET A 118 -13.68 -6.22 0.08
C MET A 118 -12.42 -6.58 0.89
N SER A 119 -12.02 -7.85 0.89
CA SER A 119 -10.82 -8.32 1.58
C SER A 119 -9.56 -7.68 0.99
N PHE A 120 -9.53 -7.52 -0.34
CA PHE A 120 -8.46 -6.88 -1.07
C PHE A 120 -8.33 -5.39 -0.68
N ALA A 121 -9.43 -4.64 -0.72
CA ALA A 121 -9.46 -3.24 -0.29
C ALA A 121 -9.02 -3.07 1.18
N THR A 122 -9.41 -4.02 2.03
CA THR A 122 -9.01 -4.08 3.43
C THR A 122 -7.50 -4.28 3.58
N ALA A 123 -6.91 -5.25 2.85
CA ALA A 123 -5.47 -5.49 2.86
C ALA A 123 -4.70 -4.24 2.41
N ARG A 124 -5.14 -3.55 1.36
CA ARG A 124 -4.53 -2.28 0.91
C ARG A 124 -4.63 -1.17 1.95
N LEU A 125 -5.75 -1.10 2.69
CA LEU A 125 -5.92 -0.14 3.78
C LEU A 125 -4.97 -0.45 4.95
N MET A 126 -4.82 -1.72 5.33
CA MET A 126 -3.86 -2.17 6.35
C MET A 126 -2.43 -1.80 5.96
N GLU A 127 -2.02 -2.07 4.72
CA GLU A 127 -0.70 -1.72 4.19
C GLU A 127 -0.45 -0.20 4.28
N THR A 128 -1.40 0.60 3.78
CA THR A 128 -1.31 2.08 3.84
C THR A 128 -1.19 2.58 5.27
N TRP A 129 -1.87 1.93 6.21
CA TRP A 129 -1.81 2.31 7.61
C TRP A 129 -0.46 1.98 8.23
N ALA A 130 0.07 0.77 7.99
CA ALA A 130 1.36 0.32 8.54
C ALA A 130 2.51 1.21 8.08
N HIS A 131 2.72 1.37 6.76
CA HIS A 131 3.76 2.26 6.24
C HIS A 131 3.51 3.73 6.61
N GLY A 132 2.24 4.13 6.71
CA GLY A 132 1.89 5.45 7.19
C GLY A 132 2.18 5.66 8.68
N GLN A 133 2.30 4.60 9.48
CA GLN A 133 2.70 4.65 10.88
C GLN A 133 4.21 4.84 10.99
N ASP A 134 5.00 4.10 10.19
CA ASP A 134 6.46 4.28 10.13
C ASP A 134 6.87 5.73 9.81
N ILE A 135 6.17 6.38 8.86
CA ILE A 135 6.40 7.79 8.53
C ILE A 135 6.05 8.72 9.69
N VAL A 136 4.95 8.44 10.39
CA VAL A 136 4.49 9.25 11.51
C VAL A 136 5.47 9.16 12.68
N ASP A 137 5.98 7.96 12.94
CA ASP A 137 6.98 7.71 13.98
C ASP A 137 8.32 8.38 13.64
N ALA A 138 8.75 8.30 12.38
CA ALA A 138 9.96 8.99 11.89
C ALA A 138 9.90 10.52 12.08
N LEU A 139 8.71 11.11 11.93
CA LEU A 139 8.48 12.55 12.08
C LEU A 139 8.09 12.96 13.51
N GLY A 140 7.98 12.02 14.45
CA GLY A 140 7.51 12.29 15.82
C GLY A 140 6.08 12.83 15.90
N ILE A 141 5.26 12.60 14.87
CA ILE A 141 3.87 13.05 14.81
C ILE A 141 3.02 12.10 15.66
N ARG A 142 2.03 12.62 16.41
CA ARG A 142 1.02 11.76 17.06
C ARG A 142 -0.24 11.66 16.21
N ARG A 143 -0.52 10.48 15.66
CA ARG A 143 -1.85 10.18 15.10
C ARG A 143 -2.84 9.93 16.24
N LYS A 144 -3.93 10.70 16.27
CA LYS A 144 -5.06 10.37 17.16
C LYS A 144 -5.73 9.08 16.69
N PRO A 145 -5.93 8.08 17.56
CA PRO A 145 -6.70 6.91 17.20
C PRO A 145 -8.10 7.31 16.72
N THR A 146 -8.54 6.73 15.61
CA THR A 146 -9.91 6.91 15.08
C THR A 146 -10.60 5.56 15.00
N GLU A 147 -11.92 5.53 14.86
CA GLU A 147 -12.68 4.29 14.68
C GLU A 147 -12.20 3.44 13.47
N ARG A 148 -11.50 4.05 12.51
CA ARG A 148 -10.84 3.34 11.40
C ARG A 148 -9.72 2.40 11.86
N LEU A 149 -8.98 2.74 12.93
CA LEU A 149 -7.99 1.85 13.55
C LEU A 149 -8.65 0.61 14.15
N ARG A 150 -9.83 0.77 14.75
CA ARG A 150 -10.61 -0.35 15.30
C ARG A 150 -11.07 -1.30 14.19
N HIS A 151 -11.50 -0.76 13.06
CA HIS A 151 -11.85 -1.54 11.87
C HIS A 151 -10.64 -2.24 11.25
N ILE A 152 -9.49 -1.57 11.13
CA ILE A 152 -8.23 -2.16 10.62
C ILE A 152 -7.75 -3.30 11.54
N ALA A 153 -7.72 -3.08 12.85
CA ALA A 153 -7.33 -4.09 13.84
C ALA A 153 -8.31 -5.28 13.87
N HIS A 154 -9.62 -5.02 13.77
CA HIS A 154 -10.64 -6.07 13.73
C HIS A 154 -10.53 -6.93 12.45
N LEU A 155 -10.21 -6.30 11.31
CA LEU A 155 -9.99 -7.01 10.05
C LEU A 155 -8.70 -7.84 10.08
N GLY A 156 -7.61 -7.32 10.65
CA GLY A 156 -6.35 -8.06 10.84
C GLY A 156 -6.48 -9.28 11.76
N VAL A 157 -7.27 -9.18 12.83
CA VAL A 157 -7.56 -10.31 13.73
C VAL A 157 -8.49 -11.33 13.07
N SER A 158 -9.49 -10.88 12.30
CA SER A 158 -10.42 -11.78 11.61
C SER A 158 -9.74 -12.59 10.50
N THR A 159 -8.66 -12.08 9.89
CA THR A 159 -7.82 -12.83 8.94
C THR A 159 -6.86 -13.83 9.58
N LEU A 160 -6.52 -13.69 10.87
CA LEU A 160 -5.68 -14.63 11.62
C LEU A 160 -6.47 -15.76 12.29
N VAL A 161 -7.76 -15.54 12.56
CA VAL A 161 -8.64 -16.50 13.24
C VAL A 161 -9.47 -17.34 12.26
N GLY A 162 -9.27 -17.16 10.95
CA GLY A 162 -9.98 -17.88 9.88
C GLY A 162 -9.41 -19.26 9.53
N ASP A 163 -8.83 -19.98 10.48
CA ASP A 163 -8.57 -21.43 10.41
C ASP A 163 -8.20 -21.97 11.80
N ILE A 164 -9.19 -22.10 12.68
CA ILE A 164 -9.28 -23.21 13.65
C ILE A 164 -10.76 -23.39 14.04
N HIS A 165 -11.27 -24.60 13.85
CA HIS A 165 -12.58 -25.14 14.24
C HIS A 165 -13.70 -25.09 13.19
N GLY A 166 -14.02 -26.27 12.65
CA GLY A 166 -15.33 -26.61 12.08
C GLY A 166 -15.28 -27.58 10.92
#